data_AF-A0AAV4IIF1-F1
#
_entry.id   AF-A0AAV4IIF1-F1
#
_cell.length_a   1.000
_cell.length_b   1.000
_cell.length_c   1.000
_cell.angle_alpha   90.00
_cell.angle_beta   90.00
_cell.angle_gamma   90.00
#
_symmetry.space_group_name_H-M   'P 1'
#
loop_
_entity.id
_entity.type
_entity.pdbx_description
1 polymer ?
#
loop_
_entity_poly.entity_id
_entity_poly.type
_entity_poly.pdbx_seq_one_letter_code
_entity_poly.pdbx_strand_id
1 'polypeptide(L)'
;MEKPTTSRFDNDKTPQVSQLLSSADLITMMLYTFSTTIPICIFGILSNIVNIVVFYKMGFSSPSNINLFCLAIADLLILCYILLVSAGNHPLFLNARLSISMVDVARTGALVYYSFSALASWITAVINVERSCCIAFPMKVKESSYFPFISK
;
A
#
# COMPACT_ATOMS: atom_id res chain seq x y z
N MET A 1 49.75 41.27 20.28
CA MET A 1 49.47 40.56 19.01
C MET A 1 49.44 39.08 19.34
N GLU A 2 48.35 38.58 19.90
CA GLU A 2 47.09 38.14 19.26
C GLU A 2 47.03 36.61 19.42
N LYS A 3 46.27 36.15 20.43
CA LYS A 3 45.93 34.74 20.60
C LYS A 3 44.75 34.45 19.67
N PRO A 4 44.77 33.35 18.90
CA PRO A 4 43.60 32.97 18.12
C PRO A 4 42.54 32.38 19.06
N THR A 5 41.38 33.02 19.08
CA THR A 5 40.15 32.57 19.75
C THR A 5 39.53 31.42 18.96
N THR A 6 40.00 30.21 19.22
CA THR A 6 39.31 28.98 18.79
C THR A 6 38.26 28.61 19.85
N SER A 7 37.08 28.18 19.39
CA SER A 7 35.94 27.62 20.14
C SER A 7 34.87 28.61 20.66
N ARG A 8 34.00 29.09 19.77
CA ARG A 8 32.63 29.47 20.16
C ARG A 8 31.56 29.36 19.07
N PHE A 9 31.76 28.44 18.13
CA PHE A 9 30.70 27.92 17.26
C PHE A 9 30.92 26.41 17.22
N ASP A 10 29.96 25.63 17.74
CA ASP A 10 29.78 24.17 17.59
C ASP A 10 29.32 23.48 18.90
N ASN A 11 28.38 24.08 19.64
CA ASN A 11 27.77 23.34 20.77
C ASN A 11 26.30 23.69 21.08
N ASP A 12 25.54 24.20 20.09
CA ASP A 12 24.14 24.57 20.32
C ASP A 12 23.21 24.25 19.14
N LYS A 13 23.34 23.05 18.56
CA LYS A 13 22.31 22.51 17.62
C LYS A 13 22.00 21.02 17.84
N THR A 14 22.44 20.45 18.96
CA THR A 14 22.24 19.04 19.30
C THR A 14 21.48 18.79 20.62
N PRO A 15 20.47 19.60 21.02
CA PRO A 15 19.51 19.14 22.03
C PRO A 15 18.03 19.34 21.68
N GLN A 16 17.59 19.24 20.42
CA GLN A 16 16.14 19.31 20.12
C GLN A 16 15.52 18.07 19.45
N VAL A 17 16.25 17.33 18.61
CA VAL A 17 15.67 16.12 17.97
C VAL A 17 15.52 14.97 18.98
N SER A 18 16.42 14.90 19.96
CA SER A 18 16.41 13.91 21.04
C SER A 18 15.38 14.17 22.15
N GLN A 19 14.75 15.35 22.17
CA GLN A 19 13.74 15.72 23.18
C GLN A 19 12.29 15.55 22.70
N LEU A 20 12.05 15.20 21.42
CA LEU A 20 10.71 15.15 20.85
C LEU A 20 9.97 13.82 21.10
N LEU A 21 10.69 12.73 21.38
CA LEU A 21 10.14 11.42 21.74
C LEU A 21 11.18 10.69 22.62
N SER A 22 10.79 10.26 23.82
CA SER A 22 11.65 9.44 24.68
C SER A 22 11.88 8.07 24.04
N SER A 23 13.02 7.43 24.32
CA SER A 23 13.30 6.06 23.84
C SER A 23 12.21 5.07 24.27
N ALA A 24 11.61 5.29 25.45
CA ALA A 24 10.47 4.51 25.94
C ALA A 24 9.19 4.73 25.11
N ASP A 25 8.94 5.96 24.66
CA ASP A 25 7.78 6.30 23.83
C ASP A 25 7.89 5.68 22.44
N LEU A 26 9.10 5.68 21.85
CA LEU A 26 9.36 5.02 20.58
C LEU A 26 9.13 3.51 20.65
N ILE A 27 9.62 2.84 21.71
CA ILE A 27 9.39 1.40 21.92
C ILE A 27 7.89 1.12 22.07
N THR A 28 7.17 1.95 22.84
CA THR A 28 5.73 1.81 23.04
C THR A 28 4.97 1.98 21.71
N MET A 29 5.33 2.98 20.91
CA MET A 29 4.75 3.22 19.58
C MET A 29 5.03 2.04 18.63
N MET A 30 6.24 1.48 18.64
CA MET A 30 6.59 0.30 17.84
C MET A 30 5.78 -0.92 18.24
N LEU A 31 5.64 -1.21 19.54
CA LEU A 31 4.84 -2.34 20.03
C LEU A 31 3.36 -2.21 19.64
N TYR A 32 2.78 -1.01 19.78
CA TYR A 32 1.41 -0.76 19.39
C TYR A 32 1.19 -0.91 17.87
N THR A 33 2.11 -0.35 17.07
CA THR A 33 2.08 -0.48 15.61
C THR A 33 2.18 -1.93 15.19
N PHE A 34 3.06 -2.71 15.81
CA PHE A 34 3.24 -4.12 15.51
C PHE A 34 1.99 -4.94 15.86
N SER A 35 1.43 -4.71 17.06
CA SER A 35 0.22 -5.39 17.55
C SER A 35 -0.98 -5.21 16.63
N THR A 36 -1.07 -4.08 15.92
CA THR A 36 -2.18 -3.77 15.01
C THR A 36 -1.86 -4.16 13.56
N THR A 37 -0.63 -3.97 13.11
CA THR A 37 -0.20 -4.22 11.73
C THR A 37 -0.22 -5.71 11.39
N ILE A 38 0.30 -6.57 12.26
CA ILE A 38 0.36 -8.03 12.03
C ILE A 38 -1.02 -8.63 11.71
N PRO A 39 -2.06 -8.45 12.55
CA PRO A 39 -3.37 -9.04 12.27
C PRO A 39 -4.02 -8.47 11.01
N ILE A 40 -3.85 -7.16 10.74
CA ILE A 40 -4.36 -6.52 9.53
C ILE A 40 -3.69 -7.12 8.29
N CYS A 41 -2.37 -7.30 8.31
CA CYS A 41 -1.63 -7.93 7.22
C CYS A 41 -2.08 -9.38 6.99
N ILE A 42 -2.22 -10.18 8.04
CA ILE A 42 -2.66 -11.57 7.92
C ILE A 42 -4.07 -11.62 7.32
N PHE A 43 -5.00 -10.83 7.86
CA PHE A 43 -6.37 -10.77 7.35
C PHE A 43 -6.41 -10.33 5.88
N GLY A 44 -5.69 -9.25 5.55
CA GLY A 44 -5.63 -8.74 4.19
C GLY A 44 -4.99 -9.73 3.22
N ILE A 45 -3.96 -10.48 3.63
CA ILE A 45 -3.35 -11.53 2.80
C ILE A 45 -4.37 -12.64 2.52
N LEU A 46 -5.05 -13.15 3.55
CA LEU A 46 -6.06 -14.19 3.38
C LEU A 46 -7.21 -13.74 2.47
N SER A 47 -7.76 -12.54 2.71
CA SER A 47 -8.82 -11.98 1.88
C SER A 47 -8.39 -11.78 0.43
N ASN A 48 -7.20 -11.25 0.18
CA ASN A 48 -6.74 -11.02 -1.19
C ASN A 48 -6.38 -12.32 -1.93
N ILE A 49 -5.89 -13.37 -1.23
CA ILE A 49 -5.76 -14.71 -1.82
C ILE A 49 -7.13 -15.23 -2.26
N VAL A 50 -8.15 -15.12 -1.41
CA VAL A 50 -9.51 -15.53 -1.76
C VAL A 50 -10.02 -14.74 -2.97
N ASN A 51 -9.80 -13.42 -3.02
CA ASN A 51 -10.16 -12.59 -4.16
C ASN A 51 -9.50 -13.07 -5.46
N ILE A 52 -8.19 -13.35 -5.43
CA ILE A 52 -7.47 -13.89 -6.60
C ILE A 52 -8.09 -15.20 -7.08
N VAL A 53 -8.36 -16.14 -6.17
CA VAL A 53 -8.97 -17.44 -6.53
C VAL A 53 -10.36 -17.25 -7.12
N VAL A 54 -11.18 -16.37 -6.54
CA VAL A 54 -12.54 -16.07 -7.02
C VAL A 54 -12.50 -15.43 -8.40
N PHE A 55 -11.71 -14.38 -8.60
CA PHE A 55 -11.63 -13.68 -9.90
C PHE A 55 -10.99 -14.54 -10.98
N TYR A 56 -10.00 -15.37 -10.62
CA TYR A 56 -9.44 -16.37 -11.54
C TYR A 56 -10.51 -17.37 -12.00
N LYS A 57 -11.36 -17.85 -11.08
CA LYS A 57 -12.47 -18.77 -11.40
C LYS A 57 -13.60 -18.12 -12.18
N MET A 58 -13.89 -16.85 -11.94
CA MET A 58 -14.90 -16.09 -12.69
C MET A 58 -14.49 -15.86 -14.14
N GLY A 59 -13.19 -15.89 -14.43
CA GLY A 59 -12.64 -15.62 -15.75
C GLY A 59 -12.56 -14.12 -16.07
N PHE A 60 -11.71 -13.81 -17.04
CA PHE A 60 -11.40 -12.44 -17.48
C PHE A 60 -12.39 -11.88 -18.50
N SER A 61 -13.66 -12.28 -18.42
CA SER A 61 -14.69 -11.92 -19.40
C SER A 61 -15.14 -10.47 -19.30
N SER A 62 -14.95 -9.81 -18.15
CA SER A 62 -15.28 -8.40 -17.94
C SER A 62 -14.03 -7.60 -17.54
N PRO A 63 -13.88 -6.35 -18.02
CA PRO A 63 -12.80 -5.45 -17.61
C PRO A 63 -12.72 -5.28 -16.09
N SER A 64 -13.87 -5.22 -15.42
CA SER A 64 -13.92 -5.09 -13.96
C SER A 64 -13.36 -6.30 -13.22
N ASN A 65 -13.55 -7.54 -13.72
CA ASN A 65 -12.95 -8.73 -13.10
C ASN A 65 -11.42 -8.70 -13.21
N ILE A 66 -10.89 -8.23 -14.34
CA ILE A 66 -9.45 -8.07 -14.56
C ILE A 66 -8.89 -7.01 -13.61
N ASN A 67 -9.56 -5.85 -13.50
CA ASN A 67 -9.12 -4.78 -12.60
C ASN A 67 -9.09 -5.24 -11.13
N LEU A 68 -10.13 -5.92 -10.67
CA LEU A 68 -10.19 -6.43 -9.29
C LEU A 68 -9.17 -7.55 -9.03
N PHE A 69 -8.87 -8.38 -10.03
CA PHE A 69 -7.81 -9.38 -9.95
C PHE A 69 -6.43 -8.74 -9.81
N CYS A 70 -6.12 -7.75 -10.65
CA CYS A 70 -4.86 -7.00 -10.59
C CYS A 70 -4.72 -6.25 -9.26
N LEU A 71 -5.82 -5.68 -8.75
CA LEU A 71 -5.83 -5.00 -7.46
C LEU A 71 -5.52 -5.97 -6.31
N ALA A 72 -6.12 -7.16 -6.31
CA ALA A 72 -5.85 -8.17 -5.29
C ALA A 72 -4.39 -8.66 -5.29
N ILE A 73 -3.76 -8.77 -6.47
CA ILE A 73 -2.33 -9.08 -6.58
C ILE A 73 -1.47 -7.94 -6.01
N ALA A 74 -1.78 -6.69 -6.36
CA ALA A 74 -1.04 -5.54 -5.85
C ALA A 74 -1.14 -5.46 -4.32
N ASP A 75 -2.34 -5.62 -3.78
CA ASP A 75 -2.58 -5.61 -2.33
C ASP A 75 -1.83 -6.75 -1.62
N LEU A 76 -1.76 -7.95 -2.19
CA LEU A 76 -0.95 -9.03 -1.62
C LEU A 76 0.53 -8.68 -1.52
N LEU A 77 1.10 -8.13 -2.59
CA LEU A 77 2.53 -7.79 -2.63
C LEU A 77 2.84 -6.65 -1.64
N ILE A 78 1.95 -5.67 -1.55
CA ILE A 78 2.01 -4.58 -0.58
C ILE A 78 1.99 -5.12 0.85
N LEU A 79 1.02 -5.98 1.19
CA LEU A 79 0.88 -6.53 2.54
C LEU A 79 2.03 -7.45 2.92
N CYS A 80 2.54 -8.26 1.99
CA CYS A 80 3.74 -9.07 2.19
C CYS A 80 4.96 -8.20 2.51
N TYR A 81 5.15 -7.08 1.80
CA TYR A 81 6.23 -6.14 2.09
C TYR A 81 6.06 -5.47 3.46
N ILE A 82 4.86 -4.99 3.78
CA ILE A 82 4.56 -4.38 5.10
C ILE A 82 4.86 -5.37 6.22
N LEU A 83 4.45 -6.64 6.06
CA LEU A 83 4.69 -7.69 7.05
C LEU A 83 6.19 -7.98 7.21
N LEU A 84 6.95 -8.05 6.11
CA LEU A 84 8.39 -8.26 6.13
C LEU A 84 9.13 -7.13 6.87
N VAL A 85 8.81 -5.88 6.57
CA VAL A 85 9.42 -4.71 7.22
C VAL A 85 9.00 -4.59 8.69
N SER A 86 7.73 -4.89 9.00
CA SER A 86 7.23 -4.91 10.37
C SER A 86 7.94 -5.97 11.22
N ALA A 87 8.15 -7.17 10.68
CA ALA A 87 8.90 -8.24 11.33
C ALA A 87 10.40 -7.89 11.49
N GLY A 88 11.03 -7.33 10.44
CA GLY A 88 12.45 -6.96 10.47
C GLY A 88 12.80 -5.83 11.44
N ASN A 89 11.86 -4.92 11.71
CA ASN A 89 12.03 -3.83 12.68
C ASN A 89 11.67 -4.23 14.12
N HIS A 90 11.25 -5.46 14.36
CA HIS A 90 10.88 -5.90 15.69
C HIS A 90 12.13 -6.08 16.58
N PRO A 91 12.11 -5.63 17.85
CA PRO A 91 13.29 -5.65 18.72
C PRO A 91 13.90 -7.05 18.89
N LEU A 92 13.10 -8.12 18.82
CA LEU A 92 13.62 -9.49 18.86
C LEU A 92 14.46 -9.87 17.63
N PHE A 93 14.10 -9.38 16.44
CA PHE A 93 14.80 -9.69 15.20
C PHE A 93 16.03 -8.79 14.97
N LEU A 94 16.02 -7.57 15.50
CA LEU A 94 17.19 -6.68 15.52
C LEU A 94 18.35 -7.25 16.35
N ASN A 95 18.04 -8.00 17.41
CA ASN A 95 19.04 -8.64 18.26
C ASN A 95 19.50 -10.01 17.73
N ALA A 96 18.77 -10.58 16.76
CA ALA A 96 19.17 -11.80 16.08
C ALA A 96 20.24 -11.46 15.03
N ARG A 97 21.38 -12.17 15.04
CA ARG A 97 22.41 -12.04 14.00
C ARG A 97 21.91 -12.69 12.70
N LEU A 98 21.01 -12.03 11.99
CA LEU A 98 20.66 -12.43 10.62
C LEU A 98 21.81 -12.09 9.67
N SER A 99 22.09 -13.00 8.73
CA SER A 99 23.09 -12.78 7.68
C SER A 99 22.65 -11.75 6.63
N ILE A 100 21.38 -11.36 6.65
CA ILE A 100 20.76 -10.41 5.73
C ILE A 100 20.43 -9.14 6.52
N SER A 101 20.91 -8.00 6.04
CA SER A 101 20.56 -6.67 6.56
C SER A 101 19.09 -6.35 6.24
N MET A 102 18.22 -6.41 7.25
CA MET A 102 16.81 -6.04 7.10
C MET A 102 16.63 -4.59 6.63
N VAL A 103 17.60 -3.71 6.92
CA VAL A 103 17.63 -2.32 6.46
C VAL A 103 17.78 -2.25 4.95
N ASP A 104 18.66 -3.07 4.37
CA ASP A 104 18.87 -3.10 2.91
C ASP A 104 17.67 -3.74 2.21
N VAL A 105 17.09 -4.80 2.78
CA VAL A 105 15.84 -5.41 2.28
C VAL A 105 14.69 -4.40 2.28
N ALA A 106 14.53 -3.65 3.37
CA ALA A 106 13.52 -2.60 3.45
C ALA A 106 13.78 -1.50 2.42
N ARG A 107 15.03 -1.03 2.28
CA ARG A 107 15.37 0.02 1.33
C ARG A 107 15.11 -0.41 -0.13
N THR A 108 15.50 -1.62 -0.51
CA THR A 108 15.26 -2.13 -1.88
C THR A 108 13.79 -2.43 -2.11
N GLY A 109 13.12 -3.04 -1.14
CA GLY A 109 11.69 -3.35 -1.24
C GLY A 109 10.79 -2.11 -1.21
N ALA A 110 11.25 -0.98 -0.65
CA ALA A 110 10.48 0.27 -0.63
C ALA A 110 10.12 0.74 -2.04
N LEU A 111 11.05 0.66 -2.99
CA LEU A 111 10.79 1.04 -4.38
C LEU A 111 9.64 0.19 -4.96
N VAL A 112 9.71 -1.12 -4.74
CA VAL A 112 8.70 -2.09 -5.20
C VAL A 112 7.34 -1.79 -4.56
N TYR A 113 7.32 -1.54 -3.26
CA TYR A 113 6.11 -1.15 -2.53
C TYR A 113 5.46 0.11 -3.10
N TYR A 114 6.25 1.18 -3.35
CA TYR A 114 5.70 2.41 -3.91
C TYR A 114 5.16 2.21 -5.32
N SER A 115 5.81 1.39 -6.15
CA SER A 115 5.31 1.04 -7.48
C SER A 115 3.96 0.31 -7.42
N PHE A 116 3.83 -0.71 -6.56
CA PHE A 116 2.58 -1.44 -6.41
C PHE A 116 1.47 -0.61 -5.77
N SER A 117 1.80 0.25 -4.80
CA SER A 117 0.84 1.18 -4.19
C SER A 117 0.31 2.19 -5.21
N ALA A 118 1.18 2.71 -6.08
CA ALA A 118 0.77 3.54 -7.21
C ALA A 118 -0.14 2.75 -8.17
N LEU A 119 0.26 1.53 -8.55
CA LEU A 119 -0.54 0.67 -9.44
C LEU A 119 -1.94 0.41 -8.87
N ALA A 120 -2.07 0.04 -7.59
CA ALA A 120 -3.35 -0.16 -6.92
C ALA A 120 -4.22 1.10 -6.93
N SER A 121 -3.62 2.27 -6.72
CA SER A 121 -4.31 3.57 -6.77
C SER A 121 -4.85 3.87 -8.17
N TRP A 122 -4.04 3.65 -9.21
CA TRP A 122 -4.47 3.82 -10.61
C TRP A 122 -5.58 2.83 -11.01
N ILE A 123 -5.48 1.57 -10.60
CA ILE A 123 -6.53 0.57 -10.84
C ILE A 123 -7.84 0.99 -10.18
N THR A 124 -7.78 1.45 -8.93
CA THR A 124 -8.97 1.94 -8.20
C THR A 124 -9.61 3.13 -8.92
N ALA A 125 -8.79 4.05 -9.46
CA ALA A 125 -9.29 5.16 -10.28
C ALA A 125 -9.98 4.65 -11.56
N VAL A 126 -9.40 3.67 -12.26
CA VAL A 126 -10.01 3.04 -13.44
C VAL A 126 -11.36 2.40 -13.09
N ILE A 127 -11.43 1.64 -11.99
CA ILE A 127 -12.69 1.03 -11.53
C ILE A 127 -13.75 2.11 -11.28
N ASN A 128 -13.40 3.21 -10.62
CA ASN A 128 -14.34 4.31 -10.37
C ASN A 128 -14.82 4.99 -11.67
N VAL A 129 -13.92 5.14 -12.65
CA VAL A 129 -14.27 5.67 -13.97
C VAL A 129 -15.18 4.70 -14.73
N GLU A 130 -14.89 3.40 -14.72
CA GLU A 130 -15.77 2.39 -15.33
C GLU A 130 -17.18 2.47 -14.75
N ARG A 131 -17.30 2.49 -13.42
CA ARG A 131 -18.60 2.55 -12.74
C ARG A 131 -19.36 3.83 -13.01
N SER A 132 -18.69 4.97 -13.02
CA SER A 132 -19.32 6.26 -13.33
C SER A 132 -19.73 6.38 -14.79
N CYS A 133 -18.92 5.87 -15.72
CA CYS A 133 -19.23 5.82 -17.15
C CYS A 133 -20.45 4.93 -17.43
N CYS A 134 -20.53 3.74 -16.82
CA CYS A 134 -21.70 2.87 -16.95
C CYS A 134 -23.02 3.52 -16.50
N ILE A 135 -22.95 4.44 -15.52
CA ILE A 135 -24.13 5.17 -15.03
C ILE A 135 -24.43 6.39 -15.89
N ALA A 136 -23.40 7.15 -16.29
CA ALA A 136 -23.55 8.39 -17.06
C ALA A 136 -23.95 8.14 -18.53
N PHE A 137 -23.58 6.98 -19.08
CA PHE A 137 -23.98 6.53 -20.40
C PHE A 137 -24.93 5.33 -20.29
N PRO A 138 -26.18 5.54 -19.82
CA PRO A 138 -27.21 4.53 -20.02
C PRO A 138 -27.31 4.38 -21.53
N MET A 139 -27.05 3.17 -22.03
CA MET A 139 -27.04 2.90 -23.46
C MET A 139 -28.24 3.59 -24.12
N LYS A 140 -27.97 4.54 -25.03
CA LYS A 140 -28.90 4.91 -26.09
C LYS A 140 -29.10 3.65 -26.93
N VAL A 141 -29.92 2.72 -26.44
CA VAL A 141 -30.58 1.75 -27.28
C VAL A 141 -31.41 2.60 -28.21
N LYS A 142 -31.02 2.62 -29.47
CA LYS A 142 -31.77 3.22 -30.55
C LYS A 142 -33.21 2.71 -30.45
N GLU A 143 -34.12 3.56 -29.98
CA GLU A 143 -35.53 3.48 -30.36
C GLU A 143 -35.59 3.74 -31.87
N SER A 144 -35.35 2.70 -32.65
CA SER A 144 -35.56 2.67 -34.09
C SER A 144 -35.91 1.25 -34.50
N SER A 145 -36.95 0.70 -33.89
CA SER A 145 -37.92 -0.07 -34.66
C SER A 145 -39.12 0.82 -34.86
N TYR A 146 -39.06 1.55 -35.96
CA TYR A 146 -40.21 1.89 -36.79
C TYR A 146 -41.37 0.92 -36.53
N PHE A 147 -42.46 1.43 -35.96
CA PHE A 147 -43.77 0.80 -36.06
C PHE A 147 -44.51 1.49 -37.20
N PRO A 148 -44.35 1.07 -38.47
CA PRO A 148 -45.29 1.44 -39.50
C PRO A 148 -46.49 0.48 -39.43
N PHE A 149 -47.68 1.07 -39.29
CA PHE A 149 -48.85 0.71 -40.09
C PHE A 149 -49.32 -0.77 -40.08
N ILE A 150 -50.31 -1.11 -39.25
CA ILE A 150 -51.50 -1.83 -39.73
C ILE A 150 -52.74 -1.17 -39.13
N SER A 151 -53.33 -0.28 -39.93
CA SER A 151 -54.78 -0.10 -40.00
C SER A 151 -55.35 -1.33 -40.71
N LYS A 152 -56.27 -2.04 -40.05
CA LYS A 152 -57.49 -2.63 -40.60
C LYS A 152 -58.47 -2.84 -39.46
#